data_AF-A0A142WP72-F1
#
_entry.id   AF-A0A142WP72-F1
#
_cell.length_a   1.000
_cell.length_b   1.000
_cell.length_c   1.000
_cell.angle_alpha   90.00
_cell.angle_beta   90.00
_cell.angle_gamma   90.00
#
_symmetry.space_group_name_H-M   'P 1'
#
loop_
_entity.id
_entity.type
_entity.pdbx_description
1 polymer ?
#
loop_
_entity_poly.entity_id
_entity_poly.type
_entity_poly.pdbx_seq_one_letter_code
_entity_poly.pdbx_strand_id
1 'polypeptide(L)'
;MTKIRRVMDKAVAGLAGPDKRMATVFLCTIQNQTCVSAEYTDRKRQASYSGDRYRQVIAWPESEDAKKHWARYIEIRQDGMRSEEDIDGRSAQAYLKEHWAVMHEGTVLANPHRFVTDPGQDGEPLELSPLEHIYNVAADRGWDTVDCEYQNAPKDEDQASGIPKPEVIAKRLTVAGRWVVPAKTQKVTVGIDVGDYGLWWTVGAWWTHFAGQVIAYGCWPEQSRRFFTKAELTPTIKDVYAQVHGAEAAGDAMIFWALGQLVDYLADQPLVTETGERHRIARIGVDSGHEYNAVQQFAQNYRVPNLVLPTKGFGLAVKNKPMSMWAKTPGTIDGWNSRIARTQERREILVEFDANRWKAKLHGLLALPMGSSGALTLYGGERVDHRQIADHLTAERRVYIEAAGRKGFEYEPKVGVHDNDWLDSTTIAAVLAGFEGIKDATDGTPQKPARRTNRQRVSYLNT
;
A
#
# COMPACT_ATOMS: atom_id res chain seq x y z
N MET A 1 33.78 -2.77 -10.29
CA MET A 1 34.19 -1.95 -9.13
C MET A 1 33.88 -0.49 -9.41
N THR A 2 33.10 0.19 -8.56
CA THR A 2 32.81 1.63 -8.72
C THR A 2 34.07 2.48 -8.56
N LYS A 3 34.03 3.71 -9.11
CA LYS A 3 35.10 4.72 -9.07
C LYS A 3 35.63 4.98 -7.64
N ILE A 4 34.76 5.03 -6.63
CA ILE A 4 35.11 5.28 -5.23
C ILE A 4 36.02 4.21 -4.64
N ARG A 5 35.72 2.92 -4.87
CA ARG A 5 36.51 1.79 -4.33
C ARG A 5 37.96 1.84 -4.82
N ARG A 6 38.15 2.16 -6.10
CA ARG A 6 39.47 2.33 -6.70
C ARG A 6 40.24 3.50 -6.09
N VAL A 7 39.56 4.60 -5.77
CA VAL A 7 40.20 5.76 -5.14
C VAL A 7 40.64 5.40 -3.72
N MET A 8 39.78 4.79 -2.91
CA MET A 8 40.09 4.44 -1.53
C MET A 8 41.21 3.40 -1.43
N ASP A 9 41.06 2.26 -2.12
CA ASP A 9 41.94 1.10 -1.91
C ASP A 9 43.27 1.21 -2.67
N LYS A 10 43.34 2.05 -3.71
CA LYS A 10 44.55 2.21 -4.52
C LYS A 10 45.13 3.60 -4.45
N ALA A 11 44.35 4.61 -4.82
CA ALA A 11 44.89 5.96 -4.95
C ALA A 11 45.27 6.54 -3.58
N VAL A 12 44.37 6.46 -2.59
CA VAL A 12 44.59 6.98 -1.24
C VAL A 12 45.54 6.06 -0.47
N ALA A 13 45.20 4.78 -0.32
CA ALA A 13 46.04 3.84 0.45
C ALA A 13 47.49 3.73 -0.09
N GLY A 14 47.70 3.95 -1.39
CA GLY A 14 49.01 3.89 -2.05
C GLY A 14 49.87 5.16 -1.95
N LEU A 15 49.35 6.28 -1.39
CA LEU A 15 50.11 7.54 -1.28
C LEU A 15 51.37 7.44 -0.41
N ALA A 16 51.44 6.42 0.46
CA ALA A 16 52.56 6.22 1.37
C ALA A 16 53.88 5.82 0.66
N GLY A 17 53.79 5.35 -0.59
CA GLY A 17 54.88 4.64 -1.26
C GLY A 17 54.89 3.13 -0.95
N PRO A 18 55.65 2.33 -1.71
CA PRO A 18 55.59 0.86 -1.62
C PRO A 18 56.21 0.29 -0.34
N ASP A 19 57.02 1.06 0.39
CA ASP A 19 57.77 0.66 1.58
C ASP A 19 57.13 1.12 2.89
N LYS A 20 55.99 1.83 2.84
CA LYS A 20 55.34 2.40 4.03
C LYS A 20 53.86 2.03 4.10
N ARG A 21 53.35 1.90 5.33
CA ARG A 21 51.92 1.79 5.61
C ARG A 21 51.40 3.16 6.03
N MET A 22 50.22 3.54 5.53
CA MET A 22 49.51 4.75 5.94
C MET A 22 48.19 4.38 6.60
N ALA A 23 47.91 5.04 7.74
CA ALA A 23 46.60 4.95 8.37
C ALA A 23 45.58 5.70 7.50
N THR A 24 44.51 5.01 7.10
CA THR A 24 43.39 5.62 6.38
C THR A 24 42.17 5.58 7.28
N VAL A 25 41.60 6.75 7.57
CA VAL A 25 40.38 6.89 8.37
C VAL A 25 39.24 7.25 7.43
N PHE A 26 38.19 6.43 7.42
CA PHE A 26 37.00 6.64 6.60
C PHE A 26 35.79 6.94 7.49
N LEU A 27 35.48 8.23 7.64
CA LEU A 27 34.28 8.70 8.31
C LEU A 27 33.15 8.79 7.29
N CYS A 28 32.07 8.09 7.52
CA CYS A 28 30.96 8.01 6.57
C CYS A 28 29.63 7.73 7.26
N THR A 29 28.55 8.18 6.62
CA THR A 29 27.17 7.83 6.97
C THR A 29 26.72 6.67 6.08
N ILE A 30 25.98 5.73 6.66
CA ILE A 30 25.38 4.62 5.91
C ILE A 30 24.02 5.08 5.39
N GLN A 31 23.97 5.45 4.10
CA GLN A 31 22.76 5.97 3.45
C GLN A 31 21.75 4.87 3.10
N ASN A 32 22.26 3.69 2.74
CA ASN A 32 21.48 2.49 2.44
C ASN A 32 22.37 1.24 2.58
N GLN A 33 21.79 0.04 2.54
CA GLN A 33 22.55 -1.21 2.70
C GLN A 33 23.50 -1.56 1.54
N THR A 34 23.40 -0.87 0.39
CA THR A 34 24.20 -1.13 -0.82
C THR A 34 25.33 -0.12 -1.04
N CYS A 35 25.34 0.99 -0.30
CA CYS A 35 26.33 2.05 -0.45
C CYS A 35 27.73 1.59 -0.03
N VAL A 36 28.75 2.34 -0.44
CA VAL A 36 30.15 2.04 -0.11
C VAL A 36 30.37 2.04 1.41
N SER A 37 29.73 2.96 2.13
CA SER A 37 29.79 3.02 3.60
C SER A 37 29.30 1.73 4.26
N ALA A 38 28.20 1.13 3.78
CA ALA A 38 27.68 -0.13 4.31
C ALA A 38 28.67 -1.29 4.13
N GLU A 39 29.36 -1.33 2.98
CA GLU A 39 30.37 -2.35 2.68
C GLU A 39 31.65 -2.18 3.51
N TYR A 40 32.19 -0.97 3.59
CA TYR A 40 33.47 -0.70 4.26
C TYR A 40 33.37 -0.70 5.79
N THR A 41 32.14 -0.60 6.34
CA THR A 41 31.88 -0.78 7.78
C THR A 41 31.63 -2.24 8.17
N ASP A 42 31.50 -3.16 7.21
CA ASP A 42 31.33 -4.60 7.47
C ASP A 42 32.63 -5.36 7.18
N ARG A 43 33.27 -5.84 8.25
CA ARG A 43 34.56 -6.56 8.19
C ARG A 43 34.49 -7.85 7.36
N LYS A 44 33.31 -8.48 7.22
CA LYS A 44 33.13 -9.67 6.36
C LYS A 44 33.10 -9.31 4.89
N ARG A 45 32.63 -8.10 4.55
CA ARG A 45 32.52 -7.61 3.17
C ARG A 45 33.78 -6.90 2.70
N GLN A 46 34.47 -6.18 3.58
CA GLN A 46 35.71 -5.46 3.29
C GLN A 46 36.75 -5.65 4.41
N ALA A 47 37.59 -6.68 4.25
CA ALA A 47 38.59 -7.04 5.25
C ALA A 47 39.77 -6.05 5.35
N SER A 48 39.96 -5.15 4.36
CA SER A 48 41.03 -4.15 4.40
C SER A 48 40.74 -2.98 5.36
N TYR A 49 39.52 -2.88 5.88
CA TYR A 49 39.11 -1.88 6.87
C TYR A 49 38.62 -2.56 8.15
N SER A 50 38.97 -1.96 9.30
CA SER A 50 38.43 -2.34 10.61
C SER A 50 37.18 -1.52 10.91
N GLY A 51 36.12 -1.75 10.13
CA GLY A 51 34.87 -1.02 10.25
C GLY A 51 34.14 -1.30 11.57
N ASP A 52 33.59 -0.24 12.16
CA ASP A 52 32.69 -0.27 13.32
C ASP A 52 31.49 0.65 13.05
N ARG A 53 30.31 0.28 13.55
CA ARG A 53 29.07 1.08 13.46
C ARG A 53 28.64 1.46 14.86
N TYR A 54 28.27 2.73 15.04
CA TYR A 54 27.89 3.27 16.34
C TYR A 54 26.43 3.71 16.31
N ARG A 55 25.68 3.34 17.34
CA ARG A 55 24.27 3.70 17.51
C ARG A 55 24.13 4.69 18.65
N GLN A 56 23.27 5.70 18.52
CA GLN A 56 22.98 6.63 19.61
C GLN A 56 22.19 5.94 20.73
N VAL A 57 21.24 5.07 20.38
CA VAL A 57 20.43 4.31 21.35
C VAL A 57 20.87 2.86 21.34
N ILE A 58 21.43 2.41 22.46
CA ILE A 58 21.92 1.05 22.65
C ILE A 58 20.77 0.12 23.09
N ALA A 59 19.90 0.61 23.97
CA ALA A 59 18.68 -0.07 24.36
C ALA A 59 17.55 0.96 24.41
N TRP A 60 16.42 0.62 23.80
CA TRP A 60 15.22 1.43 23.80
C TRP A 60 14.39 1.13 25.05
N PRO A 61 13.49 2.04 25.45
CA PRO A 61 12.45 1.70 26.42
C PRO A 61 11.43 0.76 25.77
N GLU A 62 11.39 -0.50 26.22
CA GLU A 62 10.61 -1.56 25.56
C GLU A 62 9.21 -1.80 26.18
N SER A 63 8.90 -1.19 27.33
CA SER A 63 7.59 -1.35 27.96
C SER A 63 6.48 -0.76 27.09
N GLU A 64 5.32 -1.40 27.08
CA GLU A 64 4.16 -0.94 26.29
C GLU A 64 3.71 0.47 26.71
N ASP A 65 3.84 0.80 27.99
CA ASP A 65 3.50 2.12 28.50
C ASP A 65 4.51 3.17 28.01
N ALA A 66 5.80 2.87 28.00
CA ALA A 66 6.80 3.78 27.43
C ALA A 66 6.55 4.04 25.94
N LYS A 67 6.21 3.01 25.16
CA LYS A 67 5.87 3.17 23.73
C LYS A 67 4.66 4.08 23.52
N LYS A 68 3.60 3.91 24.31
CA LYS A 68 2.40 4.78 24.26
C LYS A 68 2.74 6.22 24.61
N HIS A 69 3.52 6.45 25.66
CA HIS A 69 3.92 7.80 26.06
C HIS A 69 4.80 8.47 25.02
N TRP A 70 5.73 7.74 24.39
CA TRP A 70 6.54 8.29 23.31
C TRP A 70 5.74 8.56 22.02
N ALA A 71 4.77 7.71 21.67
CA ALA A 71 3.85 7.99 20.57
C ALA A 71 3.06 9.28 20.83
N ARG A 72 2.53 9.43 22.05
CA ARG A 72 1.81 10.64 22.47
C ARG A 72 2.72 11.88 22.47
N TYR A 73 3.97 11.76 22.89
CA TYR A 73 4.96 12.83 22.82
C TYR A 73 5.17 13.33 21.39
N ILE A 74 5.33 12.41 20.42
CA ILE A 74 5.47 12.75 19.00
C ILE A 74 4.25 13.51 18.49
N GLU A 75 3.03 13.05 18.82
CA GLU A 75 1.79 13.73 18.44
C GLU A 75 1.75 15.17 18.94
N ILE A 76 2.00 15.38 20.24
CA ILE A 76 1.99 16.71 20.86
C ILE A 76 2.98 17.65 20.17
N ARG A 77 4.20 17.16 19.87
CA ARG A 77 5.22 17.94 19.18
C ARG A 77 4.81 18.30 17.75
N GLN A 78 4.30 17.32 17.00
CA GLN A 78 3.86 17.54 15.62
C GLN A 78 2.67 18.49 15.52
N ASP A 79 1.74 18.44 16.49
CA ASP A 79 0.61 19.36 16.56
C ASP A 79 1.06 20.79 16.85
N GLY A 80 1.99 20.98 17.81
CA GLY A 80 2.57 22.29 18.13
C GLY A 80 3.33 22.93 16.97
N MET A 81 4.06 22.13 16.18
CA MET A 81 4.71 22.58 14.95
C MET A 81 3.70 22.96 13.87
N ARG A 82 2.60 22.21 13.74
CA ARG A 82 1.59 22.41 12.70
C ARG A 82 0.73 23.64 12.95
N SER A 83 0.42 23.95 14.20
CA SER A 83 -0.30 25.16 14.58
C SER A 83 0.60 26.41 14.57
N GLU A 84 1.93 26.24 14.49
CA GLU A 84 2.95 27.29 14.68
C GLU A 84 2.90 27.95 16.08
N GLU A 85 2.11 27.42 17.01
CA GLU A 85 1.94 27.97 18.36
C GLU A 85 3.03 27.48 19.33
N ASP A 86 3.64 26.32 19.08
CA ASP A 86 4.62 25.69 19.97
C ASP A 86 5.77 25.06 19.17
N ILE A 87 6.50 25.91 18.44
CA ILE A 87 7.64 25.51 17.59
C ILE A 87 8.77 24.90 18.42
N ASP A 88 8.98 25.37 19.65
CA ASP A 88 10.02 24.89 20.56
C ASP A 88 9.61 23.58 21.31
N GLY A 89 8.36 23.11 21.13
CA GLY A 89 7.88 21.83 21.66
C GLY A 89 7.68 21.79 23.17
N ARG A 90 7.32 22.91 23.81
CA ARG A 90 7.18 23.05 25.26
C ARG A 90 6.09 22.18 25.85
N SER A 91 4.99 22.00 25.13
CA SER A 91 3.90 21.11 25.54
C SER A 91 4.37 19.66 25.60
N ALA A 92 5.18 19.24 24.61
CA ALA A 92 5.76 17.90 24.58
C ALA A 92 6.78 17.71 25.71
N GLN A 93 7.61 18.72 25.98
CA GLN A 93 8.54 18.68 27.11
C GLN A 93 7.85 18.64 28.47
N ALA A 94 6.76 19.38 28.67
CA ALA A 94 5.98 19.33 29.90
C ALA A 94 5.43 17.91 30.13
N TYR A 95 4.90 17.29 29.06
CA TYR A 95 4.45 15.90 29.08
C TYR A 95 5.59 14.91 29.38
N LEU A 96 6.77 15.11 28.78
CA LEU A 96 7.96 14.30 29.05
C LEU A 96 8.39 14.40 30.52
N LYS A 97 8.37 15.60 31.12
CA LYS A 97 8.72 15.80 32.54
C LYS A 97 7.75 15.05 33.46
N GLU A 98 6.46 15.05 33.14
CA GLU A 98 5.43 14.34 33.91
C GLU A 98 5.62 12.82 33.88
N HIS A 99 6.01 12.26 32.73
CA HIS A 99 6.12 10.81 32.52
C HIS A 99 7.56 10.29 32.45
N TRP A 100 8.53 11.09 32.94
CA TRP A 100 9.96 10.88 32.74
C TRP A 100 10.43 9.45 33.06
N ALA A 101 10.05 8.93 34.23
CA ALA A 101 10.51 7.65 34.74
C ALA A 101 10.10 6.48 33.83
N VAL A 102 8.85 6.46 33.37
CA VAL A 102 8.31 5.42 32.47
C VAL A 102 8.94 5.56 31.08
N MET A 103 9.04 6.78 30.57
CA MET A 103 9.57 7.04 29.22
C MET A 103 11.05 6.70 29.07
N HIS A 104 11.85 6.74 30.14
CA HIS A 104 13.28 6.42 30.10
C HIS A 104 13.62 5.02 30.63
N GLU A 105 12.63 4.25 31.09
CA GLU A 105 12.86 2.93 31.68
C GLU A 105 13.59 2.00 30.70
N GLY A 106 14.67 1.36 31.17
CA GLY A 106 15.45 0.41 30.35
C GLY A 106 16.30 1.05 29.24
N THR A 107 16.30 2.38 29.10
CA THR A 107 17.07 3.06 28.07
C THR A 107 18.57 3.00 28.34
N VAL A 108 19.35 2.69 27.31
CA VAL A 108 20.81 2.81 27.31
C VAL A 108 21.24 3.65 26.12
N LEU A 109 21.99 4.73 26.36
CA LEU A 109 22.46 5.66 25.33
C LEU A 109 23.98 5.57 25.19
N ALA A 110 24.49 5.68 23.97
CA ALA A 110 25.94 5.66 23.73
C ALA A 110 26.64 6.94 24.18
N ASN A 111 25.97 8.08 24.07
CA ASN A 111 26.47 9.37 24.54
C ASN A 111 25.38 10.12 25.32
N PRO A 112 25.51 10.26 26.65
CA PRO A 112 24.52 10.94 27.48
C PRO A 112 24.49 12.47 27.30
N HIS A 113 25.37 13.04 26.46
CA HIS A 113 25.48 14.48 26.23
C HIS A 113 25.13 14.90 24.79
N ARG A 114 24.56 14.01 23.96
CA ARG A 114 24.20 14.31 22.56
C ARG A 114 22.76 14.80 22.42
N PHE A 115 22.54 16.06 22.78
CA PHE A 115 21.26 16.80 22.64
C PHE A 115 21.50 18.31 22.59
N VAL A 116 20.51 19.07 22.17
CA VAL A 116 20.54 20.53 22.02
C VAL A 116 20.22 21.20 23.35
N THR A 117 21.19 21.92 23.90
CA THR A 117 21.05 22.64 25.18
C THR A 117 20.92 24.15 24.99
N ASP A 118 20.87 24.61 23.73
CA ASP A 118 20.65 26.01 23.41
C ASP A 118 19.33 26.48 24.03
N PRO A 119 19.28 27.72 24.57
CA PRO A 119 18.05 28.24 25.15
C PRO A 119 17.00 28.51 24.07
N GLY A 120 15.76 28.13 24.34
CA GLY A 120 14.61 28.51 23.53
C GLY A 120 14.13 29.93 23.83
N GLN A 121 12.96 30.31 23.31
CA GLN A 121 12.44 31.68 23.47
C GLN A 121 12.20 32.10 24.93
N ASP A 122 11.98 31.13 25.81
CA ASP A 122 11.76 31.31 27.25
C ASP A 122 13.06 31.25 28.08
N GLY A 123 14.22 31.05 27.44
CA GLY A 123 15.52 30.92 28.11
C GLY A 123 15.82 29.53 28.68
N GLU A 124 14.89 28.58 28.59
CA GLU A 124 15.08 27.19 29.03
C GLU A 124 15.73 26.34 27.92
N PRO A 125 16.49 25.29 28.26
CA PRO A 125 17.10 24.41 27.26
C PRO A 125 16.07 23.82 26.28
N LEU A 126 16.42 23.81 24.99
CA LEU A 126 15.57 23.24 23.94
C LEU A 126 15.33 21.74 24.09
N GLU A 127 16.23 21.00 24.75
CA GLU A 127 16.08 19.57 25.03
C GLU A 127 16.61 19.25 26.43
N LEU A 128 15.98 18.28 27.09
CA LEU A 128 16.28 17.82 28.45
C LEU A 128 17.08 16.52 28.46
N SER A 129 17.00 15.72 27.38
CA SER A 129 17.68 14.43 27.31
C SER A 129 18.14 14.03 25.89
N PRO A 130 19.16 13.17 25.76
CA PRO A 130 19.55 12.61 24.46
C PRO A 130 18.53 11.63 23.89
N LEU A 131 17.63 11.08 24.71
CA LEU A 131 16.53 10.26 24.21
C LEU A 131 15.46 11.16 23.61
N GLU A 132 15.12 12.26 24.29
CA GLU A 132 14.23 13.30 23.76
C GLU A 132 14.73 13.81 22.40
N HIS A 133 16.04 14.08 22.27
CA HIS A 133 16.62 14.49 20.99
C HIS A 133 16.27 13.54 19.84
N ILE A 134 16.38 12.23 20.08
CA ILE A 134 16.07 11.22 19.07
C ILE A 134 14.59 11.24 18.70
N TYR A 135 13.70 11.38 19.68
CA TYR A 135 12.26 11.48 19.43
C TYR A 135 11.84 12.79 18.79
N ASN A 136 12.53 13.90 19.07
CA ASN A 136 12.37 15.16 18.34
C ASN A 136 12.73 14.98 16.87
N VAL A 137 13.87 14.36 16.56
CA VAL A 137 14.24 14.04 15.18
C VAL A 137 13.20 13.12 14.52
N ALA A 138 12.70 12.12 15.24
CA ALA A 138 11.65 11.23 14.72
C ALA A 138 10.35 12.00 14.41
N ALA A 139 9.93 12.90 15.29
CA ALA A 139 8.74 13.73 15.11
C ALA A 139 8.88 14.69 13.93
N ASP A 140 10.04 15.35 13.80
CA ASP A 140 10.28 16.45 12.86
C ASP A 140 10.65 15.95 11.46
N ARG A 141 11.42 14.85 11.39
CA ARG A 141 12.08 14.36 10.17
C ARG A 141 11.82 12.88 9.88
N GLY A 142 11.04 12.21 10.73
CA GLY A 142 10.68 10.80 10.57
C GLY A 142 11.74 9.82 11.06
N TRP A 143 11.28 8.60 11.36
CA TRP A 143 12.11 7.48 11.83
C TRP A 143 13.20 7.07 10.83
N ASP A 144 12.99 7.24 9.53
CA ASP A 144 14.01 6.93 8.52
C ASP A 144 15.29 7.76 8.72
N THR A 145 15.14 9.01 9.15
CA THR A 145 16.26 9.89 9.49
C THR A 145 16.98 9.39 10.74
N VAL A 146 16.24 8.95 11.75
CA VAL A 146 16.81 8.37 12.99
C VAL A 146 17.61 7.10 12.67
N ASP A 147 17.01 6.19 11.91
CA ASP A 147 17.61 4.92 11.54
C ASP A 147 18.92 5.11 10.75
N CYS A 148 18.93 6.05 9.80
CA CYS A 148 20.09 6.36 8.98
C CYS A 148 21.19 7.11 9.76
N GLU A 149 20.89 8.30 10.29
CA GLU A 149 21.88 9.24 10.81
C GLU A 149 22.29 8.95 12.26
N TYR A 150 21.42 8.30 13.03
CA TYR A 150 21.61 8.13 14.47
C TYR A 150 21.82 6.68 14.89
N GLN A 151 21.25 5.71 14.16
CA GLN A 151 21.40 4.28 14.46
C GLN A 151 22.36 3.54 13.52
N ASN A 152 22.79 4.15 12.39
CA ASN A 152 23.57 3.49 11.34
C ASN A 152 22.91 2.19 10.82
N ALA A 153 21.59 2.18 10.80
CA ALA A 153 20.75 1.06 10.41
C ALA A 153 19.68 1.53 9.40
N PRO A 154 20.08 2.13 8.26
CA PRO A 154 19.10 2.59 7.28
C PRO A 154 18.24 1.42 6.83
N LYS A 155 16.95 1.69 6.67
CA LYS A 155 16.01 0.72 6.10
C LYS A 155 16.50 0.27 4.74
N ASP A 156 16.21 -0.98 4.40
CA ASP A 156 16.45 -1.47 3.05
C ASP A 156 15.79 -0.53 2.06
N GLU A 157 16.54 -0.08 1.05
CA GLU A 157 15.90 0.52 -0.13
C GLU A 157 14.92 -0.54 -0.64
N ASP A 158 13.64 -0.18 -0.70
CA ASP A 158 12.67 -0.98 -1.42
C ASP A 158 13.24 -1.19 -2.82
N GLN A 159 13.70 -2.43 -3.11
CA GLN A 159 14.06 -2.84 -4.46
C GLN A 159 13.00 -2.28 -5.37
N ALA A 160 13.39 -1.39 -6.29
CA ALA A 160 12.48 -0.52 -7.03
C ALA A 160 11.13 -1.20 -7.24
N SER A 161 10.19 -0.92 -6.31
CA SER A 161 9.01 -1.77 -6.17
C SER A 161 8.19 -1.69 -7.45
N GLY A 162 8.46 -0.69 -8.30
CA GLY A 162 7.76 -0.34 -9.53
C GLY A 162 6.31 0.08 -9.25
N ILE A 163 5.99 0.33 -7.98
CA ILE A 163 4.79 1.04 -7.54
C ILE A 163 5.18 2.52 -7.52
N PRO A 164 4.42 3.40 -8.20
CA PRO A 164 4.65 4.84 -8.10
C PRO A 164 4.47 5.33 -6.66
N LYS A 165 5.19 6.38 -6.28
CA LYS A 165 5.02 6.98 -4.96
C LYS A 165 3.61 7.56 -4.79
N PRO A 166 3.05 7.63 -3.57
CA PRO A 166 1.73 8.19 -3.34
C PRO A 166 1.56 9.62 -3.88
N GLU A 167 2.59 10.48 -3.81
CA GLU A 167 2.54 11.85 -4.38
C GLU A 167 2.32 11.84 -5.89
N VAL A 168 2.86 10.82 -6.59
CA VAL A 168 2.71 10.67 -8.03
C VAL A 168 1.30 10.19 -8.35
N ILE A 169 0.78 9.21 -7.60
CA ILE A 169 -0.57 8.66 -7.80
C ILE A 169 -1.64 9.72 -7.54
N ALA A 170 -1.51 10.48 -6.45
CA ALA A 170 -2.46 11.55 -6.09
C ALA A 170 -2.57 12.64 -7.16
N LYS A 171 -1.56 12.79 -8.03
CA LYS A 171 -1.54 13.76 -9.14
C LYS A 171 -1.98 13.19 -10.48
N ARG A 172 -2.45 11.94 -10.55
CA ARG A 172 -2.93 11.29 -11.79
C ARG A 172 -4.36 11.68 -12.13
N LEU A 173 -4.58 12.98 -12.21
CA LEU A 173 -5.88 13.63 -12.24
C LEU A 173 -6.45 13.77 -13.65
N THR A 174 -7.75 14.04 -13.74
CA THR A 174 -8.40 14.44 -14.99
C THR A 174 -9.34 15.61 -14.74
N VAL A 175 -9.96 16.17 -15.78
CA VAL A 175 -10.88 17.29 -15.60
C VAL A 175 -12.27 16.85 -15.08
N ALA A 176 -12.65 15.58 -15.28
CA ALA A 176 -13.97 15.08 -14.95
C ALA A 176 -14.17 15.03 -13.42
N GLY A 177 -15.26 15.61 -12.93
CA GLY A 177 -15.59 15.63 -11.50
C GLY A 177 -15.94 14.25 -10.93
N ARG A 178 -16.11 14.17 -9.60
CA ARG A 178 -16.60 12.95 -8.93
C ARG A 178 -17.93 12.51 -9.56
N TRP A 179 -18.10 11.20 -9.75
CA TRP A 179 -19.28 10.56 -10.36
C TRP A 179 -19.50 10.84 -11.86
N VAL A 180 -18.67 11.67 -12.50
CA VAL A 180 -18.73 11.90 -13.95
C VAL A 180 -18.05 10.74 -14.67
N VAL A 181 -18.75 10.13 -15.62
CA VAL A 181 -18.25 8.98 -16.38
C VAL A 181 -17.48 9.47 -17.61
N PRO A 182 -16.21 9.08 -17.83
CA PRO A 182 -15.52 9.41 -19.07
C PRO A 182 -16.23 8.84 -20.30
N ALA A 183 -16.31 9.59 -21.40
CA ALA A 183 -17.04 9.19 -22.61
C ALA A 183 -16.57 7.86 -23.24
N LYS A 184 -15.32 7.46 -23.01
CA LYS A 184 -14.73 6.21 -23.48
C LYS A 184 -15.09 4.97 -22.63
N THR A 185 -15.82 5.16 -21.54
CA THR A 185 -16.14 4.10 -20.58
C THR A 185 -16.98 3.01 -21.24
N GLN A 186 -16.52 1.76 -21.10
CA GLN A 186 -17.26 0.58 -21.54
C GLN A 186 -18.03 -0.04 -20.38
N LYS A 187 -17.43 -0.06 -19.18
CA LYS A 187 -18.02 -0.68 -17.98
C LYS A 187 -17.73 0.16 -16.75
N VAL A 188 -18.71 0.27 -15.87
CA VAL A 188 -18.53 0.79 -14.51
C VAL A 188 -18.71 -0.38 -13.55
N THR A 189 -17.75 -0.57 -12.64
CA THR A 189 -17.80 -1.61 -11.61
C THR A 189 -17.40 -1.02 -10.26
N VAL A 190 -17.87 -1.66 -9.19
CA VAL A 190 -17.59 -1.24 -7.82
C VAL A 190 -16.96 -2.38 -7.05
N GLY A 191 -15.96 -2.07 -6.22
CA GLY A 191 -15.49 -2.95 -5.16
C GLY A 191 -15.79 -2.34 -3.80
N ILE A 192 -16.12 -3.20 -2.84
CA ILE A 192 -16.37 -2.88 -1.44
C ILE A 192 -15.49 -3.82 -0.61
N ASP A 193 -14.67 -3.24 0.26
CA ASP A 193 -13.92 -3.93 1.29
C ASP A 193 -14.65 -3.77 2.64
N VAL A 194 -14.84 -4.88 3.36
CA VAL A 194 -15.70 -4.95 4.55
C VAL A 194 -14.82 -4.98 5.80
N GLY A 195 -14.97 -3.98 6.67
CA GLY A 195 -14.35 -3.95 8.00
C GLY A 195 -15.36 -3.86 9.13
N ASP A 196 -14.91 -4.10 10.36
CA ASP A 196 -15.74 -4.08 11.57
C ASP A 196 -16.45 -2.72 11.80
N TYR A 197 -15.77 -1.63 11.47
CA TYR A 197 -16.20 -0.27 11.78
C TYR A 197 -16.71 0.52 10.57
N GLY A 198 -16.44 0.07 9.35
CA GLY A 198 -16.74 0.79 8.12
C GLY A 198 -16.58 -0.08 6.86
N LEU A 199 -17.25 0.33 5.79
CA LEU A 199 -17.21 -0.26 4.46
C LEU A 199 -16.47 0.68 3.50
N TRP A 200 -15.33 0.24 2.98
CA TRP A 200 -14.52 1.04 2.06
C TRP A 200 -14.88 0.68 0.62
N TRP A 201 -15.07 1.67 -0.24
CA TRP A 201 -15.56 1.40 -1.59
C TRP A 201 -14.85 2.23 -2.66
N THR A 202 -14.76 1.65 -3.85
CA THR A 202 -14.15 2.27 -5.03
C THR A 202 -14.99 1.98 -6.28
N VAL A 203 -15.28 3.02 -7.07
CA VAL A 203 -16.01 2.96 -8.33
C VAL A 203 -15.05 3.23 -9.49
N GLY A 204 -14.84 2.21 -10.32
CA GLY A 204 -13.99 2.27 -11.50
C GLY A 204 -14.80 2.34 -12.78
N ALA A 205 -14.49 3.30 -13.64
CA ALA A 205 -14.90 3.36 -15.03
C ALA A 205 -13.77 2.82 -15.92
N TRP A 206 -14.06 1.78 -16.69
CA TRP A 206 -13.06 1.01 -17.42
C TRP A 206 -13.32 1.01 -18.91
N TRP A 207 -12.25 0.97 -19.70
CA TRP A 207 -12.29 0.79 -21.14
C TRP A 207 -11.19 -0.17 -21.58
N THR A 208 -10.91 -0.23 -22.89
CA THR A 208 -9.96 -1.17 -23.48
C THR A 208 -8.61 -1.20 -22.75
N HIS A 209 -8.04 -2.40 -22.62
CA HIS A 209 -6.73 -2.64 -22.00
C HIS A 209 -6.68 -2.35 -20.50
N PHE A 210 -7.82 -2.45 -19.81
CA PHE A 210 -7.97 -2.09 -18.39
C PHE A 210 -7.57 -0.65 -18.06
N ALA A 211 -7.39 0.21 -19.07
CA ALA A 211 -7.31 1.62 -18.79
C ALA A 211 -8.63 2.09 -18.19
N GLY A 212 -8.51 3.04 -17.29
CA GLY A 212 -9.63 3.38 -16.44
C GLY A 212 -9.47 4.69 -15.72
N GLN A 213 -10.55 5.03 -15.05
CA GLN A 213 -10.60 6.10 -14.08
C GLN A 213 -11.33 5.61 -12.85
N VAL A 214 -10.75 5.84 -11.67
CA VAL A 214 -11.52 5.83 -10.43
C VAL A 214 -12.36 7.09 -10.44
N ILE A 215 -13.69 6.94 -10.59
CA ILE A 215 -14.63 8.08 -10.72
C ILE A 215 -15.25 8.50 -9.38
N ALA A 216 -15.18 7.62 -8.39
CA ALA A 216 -15.56 7.89 -7.01
C ALA A 216 -14.94 6.82 -6.09
N TYR A 217 -14.69 7.19 -4.84
CA TYR A 217 -14.37 6.27 -3.76
C TYR A 217 -14.85 6.90 -2.44
N GLY A 218 -14.85 6.11 -1.37
CA GLY A 218 -15.19 6.60 -0.03
C GLY A 218 -15.16 5.51 1.02
N CYS A 219 -15.63 5.87 2.20
CA CYS A 219 -15.93 4.98 3.32
C CYS A 219 -17.40 5.20 3.72
N TRP A 220 -18.09 4.14 4.12
CA TRP A 220 -19.41 4.20 4.73
C TRP A 220 -19.32 3.65 6.16
N PRO A 221 -19.85 4.35 7.18
CA PRO A 221 -20.50 5.66 7.11
C PRO A 221 -19.58 6.77 6.60
N GLU A 222 -20.17 7.86 6.10
CA GLU A 222 -19.39 9.00 5.62
C GLU A 222 -18.65 9.67 6.78
N GLN A 223 -17.35 9.91 6.59
CA GLN A 223 -16.47 10.47 7.61
C GLN A 223 -16.36 11.99 7.42
N SER A 224 -16.42 12.74 8.53
CA SER A 224 -16.34 14.21 8.49
C SER A 224 -14.94 14.74 8.15
N ARG A 225 -13.90 13.94 8.42
CA ARG A 225 -12.50 14.29 8.18
C ARG A 225 -12.10 13.92 6.76
N ARG A 226 -11.23 14.74 6.16
CA ARG A 226 -10.63 14.46 4.85
C ARG A 226 -9.58 13.36 4.88
N PHE A 227 -8.92 13.19 6.03
CA PHE A 227 -7.94 12.15 6.30
C PHE A 227 -8.32 11.50 7.62
N PHE A 228 -8.39 10.17 7.62
CA PHE A 228 -8.77 9.36 8.77
C PHE A 228 -8.17 7.97 8.63
N THR A 229 -7.88 7.31 9.73
CA THR A 229 -7.48 5.90 9.72
C THR A 229 -8.65 4.99 10.08
N LYS A 230 -8.53 3.69 9.81
CA LYS A 230 -9.52 2.69 10.22
C LYS A 230 -9.79 2.71 11.73
N ALA A 231 -8.77 3.01 12.54
CA ALA A 231 -8.87 3.11 14.00
C ALA A 231 -9.60 4.39 14.46
N GLU A 232 -9.70 5.40 13.60
CA GLU A 232 -10.29 6.71 13.92
C GLU A 232 -11.66 6.92 13.25
N LEU A 233 -12.30 5.85 12.75
CA LEU A 233 -13.60 5.97 12.10
C LEU A 233 -14.64 6.53 13.09
N THR A 234 -15.22 7.66 12.73
CA THR A 234 -16.30 8.34 13.45
C THR A 234 -17.20 9.11 12.46
N PRO A 235 -18.47 8.69 12.29
CA PRO A 235 -19.14 7.59 12.97
C PRO A 235 -18.77 6.19 12.42
N THR A 236 -18.92 5.16 13.24
CA THR A 236 -18.78 3.75 12.85
C THR A 236 -20.12 3.14 12.40
N ILE A 237 -20.08 1.98 11.74
CA ILE A 237 -21.29 1.18 11.40
C ILE A 237 -22.18 0.99 12.63
N LYS A 238 -21.57 0.63 13.76
CA LYS A 238 -22.25 0.43 15.04
C LYS A 238 -22.98 1.70 15.50
N ASP A 239 -22.33 2.86 15.43
CA ASP A 239 -22.92 4.13 15.87
C ASP A 239 -24.16 4.49 15.03
N VAL A 240 -24.04 4.37 13.70
CA VAL A 240 -25.16 4.69 12.79
C VAL A 240 -26.28 3.65 12.92
N TYR A 241 -25.94 2.37 13.10
CA TYR A 241 -26.95 1.33 13.36
C TYR A 241 -27.74 1.64 14.63
N ALA A 242 -27.05 1.92 15.75
CA ALA A 242 -27.69 2.24 17.02
C ALA A 242 -28.55 3.52 16.92
N GLN A 243 -28.09 4.53 16.17
CA GLN A 243 -28.87 5.75 15.93
C GLN A 243 -30.19 5.48 15.18
N VAL A 244 -30.19 4.55 14.22
CA VAL A 244 -31.39 4.23 13.42
C VAL A 244 -32.34 3.28 14.14
N HIS A 245 -31.81 2.26 14.84
CA HIS A 245 -32.59 1.18 15.42
C HIS A 245 -32.81 1.32 16.93
N GLY A 246 -32.18 2.28 17.59
CA GLY A 246 -32.29 2.53 19.03
C GLY A 246 -31.56 1.50 19.92
N ALA A 247 -30.84 0.55 19.32
CA ALA A 247 -30.06 -0.48 20.01
C ALA A 247 -28.97 -1.06 19.09
N GLU A 248 -27.98 -1.72 19.69
CA GLU A 248 -26.97 -2.49 18.96
C GLU A 248 -27.50 -3.87 18.54
N ALA A 249 -26.89 -4.46 17.51
CA ALA A 249 -27.15 -5.83 17.08
C ALA A 249 -25.84 -6.63 16.98
N ALA A 250 -25.94 -7.91 16.62
CA ALA A 250 -24.78 -8.72 16.28
C ALA A 250 -24.05 -8.16 15.03
N GLY A 251 -22.73 -8.38 14.93
CA GLY A 251 -21.89 -7.83 13.86
C GLY A 251 -22.40 -8.17 12.46
N ASP A 252 -22.73 -9.43 12.22
CA ASP A 252 -23.28 -9.92 10.95
C ASP A 252 -24.56 -9.19 10.50
N ALA A 253 -25.49 -8.94 11.43
CA ALA A 253 -26.72 -8.19 11.17
C ALA A 253 -26.45 -6.71 10.86
N MET A 254 -25.51 -6.08 11.58
CA MET A 254 -25.10 -4.71 11.32
C MET A 254 -24.42 -4.57 9.96
N ILE A 255 -23.54 -5.50 9.59
CA ILE A 255 -22.90 -5.53 8.26
C ILE A 255 -23.92 -5.77 7.16
N PHE A 256 -24.85 -6.71 7.32
CA PHE A 256 -25.91 -6.94 6.35
C PHE A 256 -26.72 -5.66 6.08
N TRP A 257 -27.11 -4.95 7.16
CA TRP A 257 -27.85 -3.69 7.04
C TRP A 257 -27.01 -2.58 6.40
N ALA A 258 -25.75 -2.43 6.82
CA ALA A 258 -24.80 -1.45 6.27
C ALA A 258 -24.57 -1.65 4.76
N LEU A 259 -24.42 -2.91 4.32
CA LEU A 259 -24.32 -3.25 2.91
C LEU A 259 -25.58 -2.82 2.14
N GLY A 260 -26.76 -2.98 2.72
CA GLY A 260 -28.01 -2.47 2.14
C GLY A 260 -27.96 -0.95 1.91
N GLN A 261 -27.57 -0.19 2.94
CA GLN A 261 -27.47 1.27 2.84
C GLN A 261 -26.47 1.71 1.77
N LEU A 262 -25.26 1.15 1.79
CA LEU A 262 -24.20 1.51 0.85
C LEU A 262 -24.53 1.07 -0.58
N VAL A 263 -25.03 -0.15 -0.78
CA VAL A 263 -25.31 -0.66 -2.13
C VAL A 263 -26.48 0.07 -2.78
N ASP A 264 -27.54 0.42 -2.04
CA ASP A 264 -28.61 1.26 -2.58
C ASP A 264 -28.08 2.66 -2.94
N TYR A 265 -27.28 3.28 -2.05
CA TYR A 265 -26.63 4.56 -2.34
C TYR A 265 -25.79 4.51 -3.63
N LEU A 266 -25.00 3.44 -3.82
CA LEU A 266 -24.16 3.26 -5.01
C LEU A 266 -24.99 2.99 -6.26
N ALA A 267 -25.99 2.12 -6.17
CA ALA A 267 -26.84 1.74 -7.30
C ALA A 267 -27.67 2.91 -7.84
N ASP A 268 -28.01 3.87 -6.98
CA ASP A 268 -28.81 5.04 -7.32
C ASP A 268 -27.97 6.24 -7.81
N GLN A 269 -26.63 6.13 -7.84
CA GLN A 269 -25.77 7.22 -8.32
C GLN A 269 -26.04 7.56 -9.80
N PRO A 270 -26.18 8.86 -10.15
CA PRO A 270 -26.36 9.28 -11.53
C PRO A 270 -25.05 9.18 -12.30
N LEU A 271 -24.83 8.03 -12.94
CA LEU A 271 -23.66 7.80 -13.78
C LEU A 271 -23.92 8.34 -15.19
N VAL A 272 -23.45 9.56 -15.44
CA VAL A 272 -23.59 10.23 -16.74
C VAL A 272 -22.25 10.74 -17.25
N THR A 273 -22.07 10.72 -18.57
CA THR A 273 -20.94 11.37 -19.22
C THR A 273 -21.14 12.89 -19.30
N GLU A 274 -20.08 13.63 -19.61
CA GLU A 274 -20.15 15.08 -19.87
C GLU A 274 -21.12 15.44 -21.00
N THR A 275 -21.36 14.51 -21.92
CA THR A 275 -22.32 14.68 -23.04
C THR A 275 -23.73 14.20 -22.70
N GLY A 276 -23.97 13.72 -21.47
CA GLY A 276 -25.27 13.25 -20.99
C GLY A 276 -25.61 11.78 -21.30
N GLU A 277 -24.65 10.99 -21.79
CA GLU A 277 -24.87 9.54 -21.97
C GLU A 277 -24.95 8.84 -20.61
N ARG A 278 -25.97 7.99 -20.43
CA ARG A 278 -26.21 7.29 -19.17
C ARG A 278 -25.46 5.96 -19.14
N HIS A 279 -24.77 5.71 -18.04
CA HIS A 279 -24.18 4.42 -17.68
C HIS A 279 -24.91 3.82 -16.47
N ARG A 280 -24.60 2.55 -16.18
CA ARG A 280 -25.01 1.86 -14.97
C ARG A 280 -23.84 1.07 -14.41
N ILE A 281 -23.88 0.80 -13.11
CA ILE A 281 -22.97 -0.15 -12.49
C ILE A 281 -23.28 -1.55 -13.06
N ALA A 282 -22.26 -2.20 -13.60
CA ALA A 282 -22.37 -3.54 -14.16
C ALA A 282 -22.38 -4.60 -13.07
N ARG A 283 -21.48 -4.46 -12.07
CA ARG A 283 -21.35 -5.33 -10.89
C ARG A 283 -20.82 -4.55 -9.69
N ILE A 284 -21.20 -4.99 -8.50
CA ILE A 284 -20.67 -4.58 -7.21
C ILE A 284 -20.06 -5.82 -6.56
N GLY A 285 -18.77 -5.77 -6.27
CA GLY A 285 -18.05 -6.83 -5.59
C GLY A 285 -17.91 -6.49 -4.12
N VAL A 286 -18.26 -7.42 -3.23
CA VAL A 286 -18.13 -7.23 -1.78
C VAL A 286 -17.13 -8.24 -1.27
N ASP A 287 -16.05 -7.79 -0.63
CA ASP A 287 -15.12 -8.71 0.01
C ASP A 287 -15.83 -9.52 1.10
N SER A 288 -15.60 -10.82 1.08
CA SER A 288 -16.16 -11.79 2.01
C SER A 288 -15.09 -12.41 2.92
N GLY A 289 -13.87 -11.84 2.91
CA GLY A 289 -12.80 -12.21 3.84
C GLY A 289 -13.22 -12.00 5.29
N HIS A 290 -13.98 -10.94 5.54
CA HIS A 290 -14.68 -10.64 6.78
C HIS A 290 -16.20 -10.84 6.62
N GLU A 291 -16.87 -11.33 7.67
CA GLU A 291 -18.33 -11.52 7.73
C GLU A 291 -18.94 -12.30 6.53
N TYR A 292 -18.28 -13.39 6.12
CA TYR A 292 -18.63 -14.19 4.94
C TYR A 292 -20.12 -14.52 4.81
N ASN A 293 -20.76 -14.97 5.90
CA ASN A 293 -22.16 -15.37 5.89
C ASN A 293 -23.09 -14.18 5.65
N ALA A 294 -22.83 -13.02 6.27
CA ALA A 294 -23.61 -11.81 6.07
C ALA A 294 -23.51 -11.32 4.61
N VAL A 295 -22.30 -11.32 4.05
CA VAL A 295 -22.05 -10.93 2.66
C VAL A 295 -22.75 -11.87 1.68
N GLN A 296 -22.64 -13.18 1.88
CA GLN A 296 -23.34 -14.19 1.05
C GLN A 296 -24.85 -14.02 1.11
N GLN A 297 -25.41 -13.92 2.31
CA GLN A 297 -26.85 -13.74 2.50
C GLN A 297 -27.33 -12.43 1.87
N PHE A 298 -26.59 -11.34 2.04
CA PHE A 298 -26.94 -10.06 1.44
C PHE A 298 -26.97 -10.15 -0.09
N ALA A 299 -25.91 -10.68 -0.71
CA ALA A 299 -25.83 -10.78 -2.16
C ALA A 299 -26.93 -11.67 -2.77
N GLN A 300 -27.33 -12.75 -2.07
CA GLN A 300 -28.42 -13.63 -2.50
C GLN A 300 -29.79 -12.98 -2.43
N ASN A 301 -30.02 -12.11 -1.43
CA ASN A 301 -31.31 -11.48 -1.17
C ASN A 301 -31.43 -10.07 -1.76
N TYR A 302 -30.36 -9.54 -2.36
CA TYR A 302 -30.40 -8.21 -2.96
C TYR A 302 -31.38 -8.14 -4.14
N ARG A 303 -32.15 -7.04 -4.20
CA ARG A 303 -33.30 -6.86 -5.11
C ARG A 303 -32.97 -6.96 -6.61
N VAL A 304 -31.71 -6.69 -7.00
CA VAL A 304 -31.26 -6.80 -8.39
C VAL A 304 -30.40 -8.07 -8.57
N PRO A 305 -30.91 -9.10 -9.27
CA PRO A 305 -30.18 -10.35 -9.43
C PRO A 305 -28.80 -10.18 -10.08
N ASN A 306 -27.79 -10.80 -9.50
CA ASN A 306 -26.39 -10.78 -9.95
C ASN A 306 -25.75 -9.37 -10.00
N LEU A 307 -26.35 -8.32 -9.42
CA LEU A 307 -25.65 -7.04 -9.30
C LEU A 307 -24.52 -7.12 -8.27
N VAL A 308 -24.83 -7.70 -7.10
CA VAL A 308 -23.89 -7.87 -6.00
C VAL A 308 -23.28 -9.27 -6.08
N LEU A 309 -21.95 -9.34 -6.00
CA LEU A 309 -21.20 -10.59 -6.01
C LEU A 309 -20.25 -10.64 -4.80
N PRO A 310 -20.34 -11.65 -3.94
CA PRO A 310 -19.33 -11.91 -2.92
C PRO A 310 -17.99 -12.21 -3.61
N THR A 311 -16.91 -11.69 -3.05
CA THR A 311 -15.56 -11.84 -3.59
C THR A 311 -14.58 -12.31 -2.52
N LYS A 312 -13.51 -12.98 -2.93
CA LYS A 312 -12.43 -13.40 -2.03
C LYS A 312 -11.09 -13.42 -2.76
N GLY A 313 -10.18 -12.58 -2.27
CA GLY A 313 -8.80 -12.54 -2.72
C GLY A 313 -7.94 -13.63 -2.08
N PHE A 314 -7.11 -14.29 -2.86
CA PHE A 314 -6.10 -15.24 -2.38
C PHE A 314 -4.70 -14.71 -2.68
N GLY A 315 -3.89 -14.47 -1.65
CA GLY A 315 -2.46 -14.18 -1.77
C GLY A 315 -1.67 -15.43 -2.15
N LEU A 316 -1.82 -15.90 -3.39
CA LEU A 316 -1.13 -17.10 -3.85
C LEU A 316 0.37 -16.84 -3.99
N ALA A 317 1.17 -17.61 -3.24
CA ALA A 317 2.63 -17.56 -3.36
C ALA A 317 3.06 -17.91 -4.79
N VAL A 318 4.16 -17.33 -5.27
CA VAL A 318 4.72 -17.55 -6.63
C VAL A 318 5.06 -19.02 -6.87
N LYS A 319 5.42 -19.76 -5.80
CA LYS A 319 5.62 -21.21 -5.83
C LYS A 319 4.32 -22.02 -6.00
N ASN A 320 3.14 -21.43 -5.85
CA ASN A 320 1.84 -22.09 -6.01
C ASN A 320 1.28 -21.86 -7.42
N LYS A 321 0.58 -22.85 -7.98
CA LYS A 321 0.04 -22.78 -9.34
C LYS A 321 -0.91 -21.58 -9.44
N PRO A 322 -0.72 -20.64 -10.40
CA PRO A 322 -1.61 -19.48 -10.52
C PRO A 322 -3.01 -19.93 -10.95
N MET A 323 -4.03 -19.13 -10.62
CA MET A 323 -5.44 -19.45 -10.90
C MET A 323 -5.72 -19.68 -12.38
N SER A 324 -5.02 -18.97 -13.27
CA SER A 324 -5.13 -19.16 -14.72
C SER A 324 -4.72 -20.55 -15.21
N MET A 325 -3.99 -21.31 -14.40
CA MET A 325 -3.59 -22.68 -14.71
C MET A 325 -4.37 -23.72 -13.89
N TRP A 326 -5.33 -23.32 -13.07
CA TRP A 326 -6.17 -24.27 -12.33
C TRP A 326 -7.02 -25.10 -13.30
N ALA A 327 -7.39 -26.32 -12.89
CA ALA A 327 -8.24 -27.17 -13.71
C ALA A 327 -9.63 -26.53 -13.82
N LYS A 328 -10.17 -26.49 -15.04
CA LYS A 328 -11.53 -25.99 -15.27
C LYS A 328 -12.52 -26.87 -14.52
N THR A 329 -13.39 -26.25 -13.74
CA THR A 329 -14.42 -26.96 -12.97
C THR A 329 -15.77 -26.74 -13.66
N PRO A 330 -16.60 -27.79 -13.88
CA PRO A 330 -17.92 -27.61 -14.46
C PRO A 330 -18.76 -26.60 -13.65
N GLY A 331 -19.36 -25.63 -14.34
CA GLY A 331 -20.17 -24.58 -13.72
C GLY A 331 -19.40 -23.35 -13.22
N THR A 332 -18.06 -23.30 -13.36
CA THR A 332 -17.28 -22.09 -13.10
C THR A 332 -17.17 -21.21 -14.35
N ILE A 333 -17.11 -19.88 -14.13
CA ILE A 333 -16.76 -18.93 -15.19
C ILE A 333 -15.33 -18.47 -14.93
N ASP A 334 -14.40 -18.89 -15.78
CA ASP A 334 -12.98 -18.56 -15.60
C ASP A 334 -12.66 -17.17 -16.20
N GLY A 335 -11.86 -16.40 -15.47
CA GLY A 335 -11.30 -15.11 -15.86
C GLY A 335 -9.78 -15.10 -15.79
N TRP A 336 -9.17 -13.94 -16.03
CA TRP A 336 -7.71 -13.79 -15.90
C TRP A 336 -7.30 -13.85 -14.43
N ASN A 337 -6.64 -14.94 -14.03
CA ASN A 337 -6.27 -15.20 -12.63
C ASN A 337 -7.44 -14.99 -11.64
N SER A 338 -8.64 -15.36 -12.07
CA SER A 338 -9.87 -15.27 -11.30
C SER A 338 -10.89 -16.29 -11.81
N ARG A 339 -11.91 -16.61 -11.01
CA ARG A 339 -13.08 -17.38 -11.47
C ARG A 339 -14.31 -17.02 -10.65
N ILE A 340 -15.48 -17.20 -11.24
CA ILE A 340 -16.75 -17.23 -10.52
C ILE A 340 -17.06 -18.69 -10.24
N ALA A 341 -16.98 -19.07 -8.97
CA ALA A 341 -17.31 -20.40 -8.49
C ALA A 341 -18.75 -20.45 -7.98
N ARG A 342 -19.39 -21.61 -8.12
CA ARG A 342 -20.69 -21.92 -7.52
C ARG A 342 -20.53 -23.12 -6.60
N THR A 343 -20.87 -22.99 -5.32
CA THR A 343 -20.87 -24.14 -4.42
C THR A 343 -22.09 -25.01 -4.71
N GLN A 344 -21.89 -26.31 -4.93
CA GLN A 344 -22.98 -27.21 -5.30
C GLN A 344 -23.99 -27.40 -4.15
N GLU A 345 -23.52 -27.36 -2.90
CA GLU A 345 -24.34 -27.61 -1.72
C GLU A 345 -25.24 -26.42 -1.34
N ARG A 346 -24.75 -25.17 -1.46
CA ARG A 346 -25.46 -23.97 -0.99
C ARG A 346 -25.94 -23.03 -2.09
N ARG A 347 -25.64 -23.33 -3.36
CA ARG A 347 -25.87 -22.43 -4.51
C ARG A 347 -25.23 -21.04 -4.33
N GLU A 348 -24.25 -20.90 -3.44
CA GLU A 348 -23.52 -19.66 -3.21
C GLU A 348 -22.66 -19.36 -4.43
N ILE A 349 -22.58 -18.07 -4.80
CA ILE A 349 -21.69 -17.57 -5.83
C ILE A 349 -20.51 -16.91 -5.12
N LEU A 350 -19.29 -17.19 -5.57
CA LEU A 350 -18.09 -16.53 -5.07
C LEU A 350 -17.17 -16.17 -6.22
N VAL A 351 -16.76 -14.90 -6.28
CA VAL A 351 -15.69 -14.44 -7.17
C VAL A 351 -14.36 -14.65 -6.47
N GLU A 352 -13.61 -15.64 -6.91
CA GLU A 352 -12.28 -15.94 -6.39
C GLU A 352 -11.23 -15.31 -7.30
N PHE A 353 -10.20 -14.66 -6.74
CA PHE A 353 -9.13 -14.08 -7.54
C PHE A 353 -7.77 -14.13 -6.85
N ASP A 354 -6.71 -14.18 -7.65
CA ASP A 354 -5.33 -14.10 -7.18
C ASP A 354 -5.00 -12.63 -6.88
N ALA A 355 -5.00 -12.28 -5.59
CA ALA A 355 -4.82 -10.91 -5.13
C ALA A 355 -3.47 -10.34 -5.58
N ASN A 356 -2.40 -11.14 -5.51
CA ASN A 356 -1.06 -10.73 -5.90
C ASN A 356 -1.00 -10.36 -7.40
N ARG A 357 -1.63 -11.17 -8.27
CA ARG A 357 -1.64 -10.90 -9.71
C ARG A 357 -2.48 -9.68 -10.08
N TRP A 358 -3.64 -9.51 -9.45
CA TRP A 358 -4.50 -8.36 -9.73
C TRP A 358 -3.93 -7.05 -9.17
N LYS A 359 -3.34 -7.05 -7.97
CA LYS A 359 -2.58 -5.90 -7.44
C LYS A 359 -1.39 -5.55 -8.32
N ALA A 360 -0.66 -6.55 -8.83
CA ALA A 360 0.44 -6.32 -9.78
C ALA A 360 -0.04 -5.67 -11.08
N LYS A 361 -1.18 -6.12 -11.62
CA LYS A 361 -1.82 -5.47 -12.78
C LYS A 361 -2.18 -4.03 -12.45
N LEU A 362 -2.92 -3.80 -11.37
CA LEU A 362 -3.36 -2.48 -10.95
C LEU A 362 -2.18 -1.48 -10.81
N HIS A 363 -1.11 -1.90 -10.13
CA HIS A 363 0.10 -1.08 -10.00
C HIS A 363 0.81 -0.84 -11.33
N GLY A 364 0.75 -1.79 -12.26
CA GLY A 364 1.19 -1.58 -13.64
C GLY A 364 0.41 -0.46 -14.34
N LEU A 365 -0.93 -0.45 -14.21
CA LEU A 365 -1.79 0.59 -14.80
C LEU A 365 -1.54 1.98 -14.18
N LEU A 366 -1.27 2.02 -12.87
CA LEU A 366 -0.91 3.25 -12.15
C LEU A 366 0.50 3.76 -12.51
N ALA A 367 1.43 2.85 -12.86
CA ALA A 367 2.79 3.20 -13.23
C ALA A 367 2.94 3.74 -14.67
N LEU A 368 1.99 3.44 -15.55
CA LEU A 368 2.03 3.93 -16.92
C LEU A 368 1.96 5.47 -16.98
N PRO A 369 2.67 6.14 -17.89
CA PRO A 369 2.48 7.57 -18.12
C PRO A 369 1.03 7.91 -18.44
N MET A 370 0.53 9.03 -17.94
CA MET A 370 -0.81 9.51 -18.32
C MET A 370 -0.92 9.68 -19.84
N GLY A 371 -2.08 9.35 -20.40
CA GLY A 371 -2.30 9.29 -21.85
C GLY A 371 -1.96 7.96 -22.50
N SER A 372 -1.28 7.05 -21.78
CA SER A 372 -1.09 5.68 -22.26
C SER A 372 -2.42 4.93 -22.37
N SER A 373 -2.52 4.02 -23.34
CA SER A 373 -3.74 3.24 -23.61
C SER A 373 -4.16 2.28 -22.49
N GLY A 374 -3.28 2.04 -21.49
CA GLY A 374 -3.51 1.21 -20.30
C GLY A 374 -3.53 2.00 -18.98
N ALA A 375 -3.45 3.33 -18.99
CA ALA A 375 -3.28 4.11 -17.76
C ALA A 375 -4.56 4.13 -16.89
N LEU A 376 -4.37 3.99 -15.57
CA LEU A 376 -5.39 4.29 -14.56
C LEU A 376 -5.18 5.70 -13.98
N THR A 377 -6.28 6.43 -13.81
CA THR A 377 -6.32 7.82 -13.33
C THR A 377 -7.39 8.01 -12.25
N LEU A 378 -7.38 9.16 -11.57
CA LEU A 378 -8.36 9.57 -10.57
C LEU A 378 -9.23 10.72 -11.13
N TYR A 379 -10.44 10.87 -10.59
CA TYR A 379 -11.34 11.98 -10.92
C TYR A 379 -10.81 13.32 -10.37
N GLY A 380 -11.34 14.43 -10.86
CA GLY A 380 -11.12 15.77 -10.33
C GLY A 380 -9.80 16.41 -10.73
N GLY A 381 -9.77 17.74 -10.76
CA GLY A 381 -8.56 18.54 -11.00
C GLY A 381 -7.77 18.81 -9.72
N GLU A 382 -6.74 19.67 -9.80
CA GLU A 382 -5.75 19.92 -8.72
C GLU A 382 -6.32 20.33 -7.35
N ARG A 383 -7.59 20.74 -7.29
CA ARG A 383 -8.28 21.10 -6.04
C ARG A 383 -8.79 19.90 -5.25
N VAL A 384 -8.81 18.71 -5.85
CA VAL A 384 -9.23 17.47 -5.16
C VAL A 384 -7.99 16.81 -4.57
N ASP A 385 -8.01 16.59 -3.26
CA ASP A 385 -6.92 15.93 -2.56
C ASP A 385 -7.12 14.40 -2.56
N HIS A 386 -6.27 13.72 -3.32
CA HIS A 386 -6.24 12.26 -3.42
C HIS A 386 -5.13 11.62 -2.59
N ARG A 387 -4.56 12.35 -1.61
CA ARG A 387 -3.44 11.86 -0.83
C ARG A 387 -3.75 10.55 -0.10
N GLN A 388 -4.86 10.52 0.64
CA GLN A 388 -5.23 9.37 1.45
C GLN A 388 -5.44 8.11 0.60
N ILE A 389 -6.20 8.18 -0.51
CA ILE A 389 -6.35 7.02 -1.40
C ILE A 389 -5.01 6.58 -2.00
N ALA A 390 -4.14 7.52 -2.36
CA ALA A 390 -2.81 7.18 -2.87
C ALA A 390 -1.95 6.46 -1.82
N ASP A 391 -2.06 6.84 -0.55
CA ASP A 391 -1.39 6.15 0.55
C ASP A 391 -1.94 4.71 0.70
N HIS A 392 -3.26 4.51 0.66
CA HIS A 392 -3.86 3.16 0.70
C HIS A 392 -3.46 2.30 -0.50
N LEU A 393 -3.48 2.87 -1.72
CA LEU A 393 -3.05 2.18 -2.95
C LEU A 393 -1.56 1.77 -2.92
N THR A 394 -0.77 2.32 -1.98
CA THR A 394 0.64 1.99 -1.82
C THR A 394 0.98 1.45 -0.43
N ALA A 395 -0.03 1.04 0.35
CA ALA A 395 0.13 0.54 1.72
C ALA A 395 0.85 -0.81 1.80
N GLU A 396 0.94 -1.53 0.68
CA GLU A 396 1.64 -2.82 0.59
C GLU A 396 2.96 -2.69 -0.18
N ARG A 397 3.94 -3.47 0.27
CA ARG A 397 5.22 -3.69 -0.39
C ARG A 397 5.05 -4.77 -1.44
N ARG A 398 5.51 -4.50 -2.66
CA ARG A 398 5.62 -5.50 -3.74
C ARG A 398 7.00 -6.14 -3.72
N VAL A 399 7.05 -7.44 -3.47
CA VAL A 399 8.29 -8.23 -3.42
C VAL A 399 8.38 -9.10 -4.66
N TYR A 400 9.48 -9.00 -5.39
CA TYR A 400 9.74 -9.88 -6.54
C TYR A 400 10.29 -11.22 -6.05
N ILE A 401 9.62 -12.31 -6.44
CA ILE A 401 9.97 -13.67 -6.02
C ILE A 401 10.28 -14.52 -7.25
N GLU A 402 11.37 -15.28 -7.17
CA GLU A 402 11.73 -16.35 -8.09
C GLU A 402 11.78 -17.67 -7.33
N ALA A 403 10.79 -18.53 -7.55
CA ALA A 403 10.64 -19.80 -6.83
C ALA A 403 10.03 -20.88 -7.74
N ALA A 404 10.50 -22.13 -7.60
CA ALA A 404 10.02 -23.28 -8.37
C ALA A 404 9.92 -23.03 -9.89
N GLY A 405 10.96 -22.39 -10.46
CA GLY A 405 11.04 -22.05 -11.88
C GLY A 405 10.06 -20.96 -12.36
N ARG A 406 9.39 -20.26 -11.42
CA ARG A 406 8.42 -19.20 -11.71
C ARG A 406 8.85 -17.88 -11.11
N LYS A 407 8.42 -16.83 -11.79
CA LYS A 407 8.69 -15.44 -11.45
C LYS A 407 7.36 -14.72 -11.25
N GLY A 408 7.30 -13.88 -10.22
CA GLY A 408 6.11 -13.11 -9.93
C GLY A 408 6.34 -12.12 -8.80
N PHE A 409 5.24 -11.50 -8.40
CA PHE A 409 5.22 -10.56 -7.30
C PHE A 409 4.34 -11.13 -6.19
N GLU A 410 4.80 -10.99 -4.96
CA GLU A 410 4.00 -11.19 -3.75
C GLU A 410 3.86 -9.84 -3.05
N TYR A 411 2.78 -9.68 -2.28
CA TYR A 411 2.46 -8.45 -1.59
C TYR A 411 2.45 -8.67 -0.08
N GLU A 412 3.08 -7.75 0.63
CA GLU A 412 3.20 -7.76 2.09
C GLU A 412 2.80 -6.39 2.63
N PRO A 413 2.01 -6.29 3.71
CA PRO A 413 1.72 -5.01 4.36
C PRO A 413 3.02 -4.30 4.76
N LYS A 414 3.10 -2.98 4.56
CA LYS A 414 4.24 -2.20 5.05
C LYS A 414 4.17 -2.08 6.57
N VAL A 415 5.33 -2.13 7.23
CA VAL A 415 5.42 -1.93 8.68
C VAL A 415 4.93 -0.52 9.03
N GLY A 416 3.98 -0.42 9.95
CA GLY A 416 3.42 0.86 10.42
C GLY A 416 2.41 1.53 9.48
N VAL A 417 2.06 0.89 8.35
CA VAL A 417 0.95 1.31 7.50
C VAL A 417 -0.15 0.28 7.61
N HIS A 418 -1.35 0.71 8.02
CA HIS A 418 -2.41 -0.21 8.43
C HIS A 418 -3.59 -0.28 7.46
N ASP A 419 -3.79 0.76 6.65
CA ASP A 419 -5.01 0.88 5.87
C ASP A 419 -4.73 0.65 4.38
N ASN A 420 -5.21 -0.48 3.87
CA ASN A 420 -5.09 -0.91 2.46
C ASN A 420 -6.49 -1.13 1.83
N ASP A 421 -7.57 -0.76 2.51
CA ASP A 421 -8.95 -1.13 2.13
C ASP A 421 -9.35 -0.54 0.74
N TRP A 422 -8.79 0.62 0.35
CA TRP A 422 -8.94 1.16 -1.01
C TRP A 422 -8.09 0.46 -2.06
N LEU A 423 -6.95 -0.14 -1.71
CA LEU A 423 -6.22 -1.03 -2.63
C LEU A 423 -7.05 -2.27 -2.93
N ASP A 424 -7.63 -2.88 -1.91
CA ASP A 424 -8.43 -4.10 -2.05
C ASP A 424 -9.74 -3.83 -2.81
N SER A 425 -10.49 -2.79 -2.44
CA SER A 425 -11.71 -2.41 -3.18
C SER A 425 -11.44 -1.97 -4.62
N THR A 426 -10.34 -1.25 -4.91
CA THR A 426 -9.95 -0.93 -6.30
C THR A 426 -9.60 -2.20 -7.10
N THR A 427 -8.90 -3.13 -6.45
CA THR A 427 -8.55 -4.43 -7.04
C THR A 427 -9.80 -5.23 -7.38
N ILE A 428 -10.78 -5.29 -6.48
CA ILE A 428 -12.08 -5.95 -6.71
C ILE A 428 -12.82 -5.32 -7.89
N ALA A 429 -12.88 -3.98 -7.96
CA ALA A 429 -13.51 -3.28 -9.08
C ALA A 429 -12.87 -3.69 -10.43
N ALA A 430 -11.54 -3.79 -10.48
CA ALA A 430 -10.81 -4.25 -11.67
C ALA A 430 -11.11 -5.72 -12.02
N VAL A 431 -11.15 -6.62 -11.03
CA VAL A 431 -11.50 -8.05 -11.22
C VAL A 431 -12.86 -8.17 -11.91
N LEU A 432 -13.86 -7.43 -11.42
CA LEU A 432 -15.20 -7.44 -11.98
C LEU A 432 -15.27 -6.85 -13.38
N ALA A 433 -14.48 -5.81 -13.67
CA ALA A 433 -14.37 -5.28 -15.02
C ALA A 433 -13.90 -6.35 -16.01
N GLY A 434 -12.98 -7.23 -15.58
CA GLY A 434 -12.54 -8.38 -16.36
C GLY A 434 -13.66 -9.37 -16.69
N PHE A 435 -14.49 -9.71 -15.70
CA PHE A 435 -15.67 -10.56 -15.93
C PHE A 435 -16.72 -9.90 -16.81
N GLU A 436 -16.81 -8.57 -16.77
CA GLU A 436 -17.70 -7.78 -17.63
C GLU A 436 -17.13 -7.53 -19.04
N GLY A 437 -15.99 -8.13 -19.36
CA GLY A 437 -15.44 -8.20 -20.72
C GLY A 437 -14.34 -7.19 -21.03
N ILE A 438 -13.83 -6.45 -20.04
CA ILE A 438 -12.62 -5.65 -20.19
C ILE A 438 -11.41 -6.60 -20.29
N LYS A 439 -10.59 -6.41 -21.32
CA LYS A 439 -9.50 -7.33 -21.69
C LYS A 439 -8.20 -6.58 -21.91
N ASP A 440 -7.07 -7.25 -21.71
CA ASP A 440 -5.75 -6.70 -22.06
C ASP A 440 -5.58 -6.64 -23.59
N ALA A 441 -4.60 -5.84 -24.06
CA ALA A 441 -4.27 -5.76 -25.49
C ALA A 441 -3.88 -7.10 -26.11
N THR A 442 -3.30 -8.00 -25.30
CA THR A 442 -2.84 -9.32 -25.73
C THR A 442 -3.96 -10.35 -25.86
N ASP A 443 -5.13 -10.10 -25.26
CA ASP A 443 -6.26 -11.04 -25.23
C ASP A 443 -7.12 -10.99 -26.51
N GLY A 444 -6.78 -10.11 -27.46
CA GLY A 444 -7.52 -9.85 -28.71
C GLY A 444 -6.98 -10.55 -29.96
N THR A 445 -5.83 -11.20 -29.91
CA THR A 445 -5.34 -12.00 -31.05
C THR A 445 -5.75 -13.46 -30.89
N PRO A 446 -6.70 -14.00 -31.68
CA PRO A 446 -6.76 -15.44 -31.84
C PRO A 446 -5.43 -15.87 -32.46
N GLN A 447 -4.60 -16.56 -31.67
CA GLN A 447 -3.44 -17.26 -32.20
C GLN A 447 -3.99 -18.24 -33.23
N LYS A 448 -3.88 -17.91 -34.53
CA LYS A 448 -4.18 -18.88 -35.59
C LYS A 448 -3.39 -20.14 -35.25
N PRO A 449 -4.02 -21.32 -35.14
CA PRO A 449 -3.29 -22.53 -34.84
C PRO A 449 -2.15 -22.65 -35.84
N ALA A 450 -0.93 -22.79 -35.32
CA ALA A 450 0.26 -22.92 -36.16
C ALA A 450 -0.03 -24.01 -37.19
N ARG A 451 -0.05 -23.60 -38.47
CA ARG A 451 -0.34 -24.49 -39.58
C ARG A 451 0.70 -25.61 -39.49
N ARG A 452 0.26 -26.82 -39.13
CA ARG A 452 1.12 -28.01 -39.12
C ARG A 452 1.73 -28.10 -40.52
N THR A 453 2.99 -27.71 -40.65
CA THR A 453 3.76 -27.97 -41.86
C THR A 453 3.91 -29.48 -41.94
N ASN A 454 3.17 -30.10 -42.86
CA ASN A 454 3.40 -31.49 -43.22
C ASN A 454 4.88 -31.61 -43.60
N ARG A 455 5.67 -32.29 -42.76
CA ARG A 455 7.01 -32.74 -43.16
C ARG A 455 6.82 -33.68 -44.34
N GLN A 456 7.14 -33.20 -45.54
CA GLN A 456 7.33 -34.08 -46.69
C GLN A 456 8.47 -35.04 -46.33
N ARG A 457 8.17 -36.34 -46.34
CA ARG A 457 9.20 -37.39 -46.31
C ARG A 457 10.02 -37.25 -47.59
N VAL A 458 11.27 -36.82 -47.45
CA VAL A 458 12.26 -36.94 -48.51
C VAL A 458 12.71 -38.41 -48.49
N SER A 459 12.37 -39.16 -49.53
CA SER A 459 12.94 -40.48 -49.78
C SER A 459 14.34 -40.31 -50.35
N TYR A 460 15.35 -40.81 -49.65
CA TYR A 460 16.67 -40.98 -50.26
C TYR A 460 16.63 -42.19 -51.20
N LEU A 461 16.92 -41.95 -52.47
CA LEU A 461 17.22 -43.00 -53.44
C LEU A 461 18.61 -43.54 -53.13
N ASN A 462 18.71 -44.87 -53.05
CA ASN A 462 19.95 -45.63 -53.00
C ASN A 462 20.73 -45.43 -54.30
N THR A 463 22.02 -45.12 -54.17
CA THR A 463 23.11 -45.63 -55.02
C THR A 463 24.33 -45.85 -54.15
#